data_AF-A0A367ZMI7-F1
#
_entry.id   AF-A0A367ZMI7-F1
#
_cell.length_a   1.000
_cell.length_b   1.000
_cell.length_c   1.000
_cell.angle_alpha   90.00
_cell.angle_beta   90.00
_cell.angle_gamma   90.00
#
_symmetry.space_group_name_H-M   'P 1'
#
loop_
_entity.id
_entity.type
_entity.pdbx_description
1 polymer ?
#
loop_
_entity_poly.entity_id
_entity_poly.type
_entity_poly.pdbx_seq_one_letter_code
_entity_poly.pdbx_strand_id
1 'polypeptide(L)'
;MIVRRQGGLTEFIPSPQEKRDGILRDHTLDLLANLDARLRRIEERQGIEPDAAEAFAGLMARIKREEIEAGRINRELMDAGYLHEDLSAAALAAQAGRNQP
;
A
#
# COMPACT_ATOMS: atom_id res chain seq x y z
N MET A 1 -32.54 12.66 17.19
CA MET A 1 -33.87 12.31 17.77
C MET A 1 -34.94 12.47 16.70
N ILE A 2 -35.79 11.47 16.49
CA ILE A 2 -36.89 11.56 15.53
C ILE A 2 -38.13 12.10 16.25
N VAL A 3 -38.63 13.28 15.86
CA VAL A 3 -39.82 13.89 16.46
C VAL A 3 -40.96 13.86 15.44
N ARG A 4 -42.10 13.27 15.83
CA ARG A 4 -43.32 13.27 15.03
C ARG A 4 -44.06 14.57 15.29
N ARG A 5 -44.21 15.44 14.28
CA ARG A 5 -45.06 16.64 14.40
C ARG A 5 -46.51 16.30 14.05
N GLN A 6 -47.47 17.00 14.65
CA GLN A 6 -48.88 16.88 14.28
C GLN A 6 -49.03 17.29 12.81
N GLY A 7 -49.37 16.32 11.95
CA GLY A 7 -49.35 16.46 10.49
C GLY A 7 -48.75 15.26 9.74
N GLY A 8 -48.20 14.27 10.46
CA GLY A 8 -47.71 13.02 9.84
C GLY A 8 -46.29 13.09 9.27
N LEU A 9 -45.66 14.27 9.32
CA LEU A 9 -44.25 14.47 8.96
C LEU A 9 -43.33 14.08 10.12
N THR A 10 -42.35 13.25 9.80
CA THR A 10 -41.31 12.79 10.72
C THR A 10 -40.05 13.60 10.41
N GLU A 11 -39.66 14.52 11.29
CA GLU A 11 -38.43 15.30 11.12
C GLU A 11 -37.31 14.71 11.98
N PHE A 12 -36.17 14.45 11.35
CA PHE A 12 -34.95 14.11 12.07
C PHE A 12 -34.33 15.40 12.61
N ILE A 13 -34.36 15.57 13.93
CA ILE A 13 -33.68 16.67 14.60
C ILE A 13 -32.40 16.09 15.21
N PRO A 14 -31.21 16.42 14.66
CA PRO A 14 -29.96 16.02 15.28
C PRO A 14 -29.87 16.65 16.67
N SER A 15 -29.46 15.85 17.64
CA SER A 15 -29.08 16.35 18.96
C SER A 15 -27.93 17.36 18.83
N PRO A 16 -27.75 18.25 19.83
CA PRO A 16 -26.62 19.17 19.84
C PRO A 16 -25.26 18.47 19.67
N GLN A 17 -25.12 17.24 20.18
CA GLN A 17 -23.91 16.43 19.98
C GLN A 17 -23.77 15.96 18.53
N GLU A 18 -24.80 15.32 17.96
CA GLU A 18 -24.79 14.88 16.56
C GLU A 18 -24.50 16.03 15.59
N LYS A 19 -25.03 17.23 15.88
CA LYS A 19 -24.73 18.43 15.09
C LYS A 19 -23.26 18.86 15.19
N ARG A 20 -22.68 18.85 16.40
CA ARG A 20 -21.25 19.18 16.60
C ARG A 20 -20.33 18.17 15.92
N ASP A 21 -20.63 16.89 16.06
CA ASP A 21 -19.84 15.81 15.47
C ASP A 21 -19.89 15.89 13.93
N GLY A 22 -21.05 16.23 13.37
CA GLY A 22 -21.20 16.53 11.94
C GLY A 22 -20.29 17.67 11.49
N ILE A 23 -20.31 18.81 12.18
CA ILE A 23 -19.49 19.98 11.85
C ILE A 23 -17.99 19.66 11.92
N LEU A 24 -17.55 18.96 12.96
CA LEU A 24 -16.14 18.58 13.13
C LEU A 24 -15.68 17.64 12.02
N ARG A 25 -16.52 16.66 11.66
CA ARG A 25 -16.24 15.74 10.56
C ARG A 25 -16.11 16.48 9.25
N ASP A 26 -17.08 17.32 8.92
CA ASP A 26 -17.11 18.05 7.64
C ASP A 26 -15.88 18.96 7.52
N HIS A 27 -15.53 19.69 8.59
CA HIS A 27 -14.32 20.49 8.63
C HIS A 27 -13.04 19.65 8.46
N THR A 28 -12.98 18.47 9.09
CA THR A 28 -11.82 17.57 8.96
C THR A 28 -11.68 17.05 7.53
N LEU A 29 -12.80 16.72 6.86
CA LEU A 29 -12.79 16.29 5.47
C LEU A 29 -12.29 17.40 4.54
N ASP A 30 -12.69 18.65 4.78
CA ASP A 30 -12.18 19.81 4.01
C ASP A 30 -10.67 19.99 4.19
N LEU A 31 -10.15 19.79 5.40
CA LEU A 31 -8.71 19.84 5.67
C LEU A 31 -7.95 18.73 4.94
N LEU A 32 -8.48 17.51 4.94
CA LEU A 32 -7.89 16.38 4.22
C LEU A 32 -7.88 16.60 2.70
N ALA A 33 -8.97 17.12 2.14
CA ALA A 33 -9.04 17.48 0.73
C ALA A 33 -8.03 18.60 0.38
N ASN A 34 -7.86 19.59 1.27
CA ASN A 34 -6.86 20.63 1.07
C ASN A 34 -5.43 20.09 1.11
N LEU A 35 -5.15 19.14 2.00
CA LEU A 35 -3.85 18.49 2.10
C LEU A 35 -3.52 17.69 0.84
N ASP A 36 -4.44 16.84 0.37
CA ASP A 36 -4.28 16.09 -0.88
C ASP A 36 -3.98 17.01 -2.07
N ALA A 37 -4.77 18.08 -2.24
CA ALA A 37 -4.54 19.05 -3.31
C ALA A 37 -3.18 19.74 -3.24
N ARG A 38 -2.64 19.98 -2.04
CA ARG A 38 -1.30 20.54 -1.85
C ARG A 38 -0.20 19.53 -2.16
N LEU A 39 -0.38 18.28 -1.73
CA LEU A 39 0.58 17.21 -1.99
C LEU A 39 0.70 16.94 -3.48
N ARG A 40 -0.43 16.82 -4.20
CA ARG A 40 -0.43 16.67 -5.66
C ARG A 40 0.33 17.78 -6.37
N ARG A 41 0.14 19.04 -5.96
CA ARG A 41 0.90 20.18 -6.54
C ARG A 41 2.40 20.08 -6.29
N ILE A 42 2.81 19.56 -5.14
CA ILE A 42 4.23 19.34 -4.83
C ILE A 42 4.77 18.21 -5.69
N GLU A 43 4.04 17.09 -5.77
CA GLU A 43 4.38 15.91 -6.57
C GLU A 43 4.51 16.26 -8.06
N GLU A 44 3.53 16.96 -8.64
CA GLU A 44 3.55 17.47 -10.01
C GLU A 44 4.79 18.35 -10.26
N ARG A 45 5.10 19.27 -9.34
CA ARG A 45 6.28 20.15 -9.47
C ARG A 45 7.60 19.39 -9.41
N GLN A 46 7.63 18.24 -8.73
CA GLN A 46 8.80 17.38 -8.64
C GLN A 46 8.83 16.30 -9.75
N GLY A 47 7.83 16.26 -10.64
CA GLY A 47 7.71 15.25 -11.69
C GLY A 47 7.41 13.85 -11.15
N ILE A 48 6.81 13.75 -9.97
CA ILE A 48 6.34 12.49 -9.39
C ILE A 48 5.00 12.18 -10.04
N GLU A 49 4.97 11.15 -10.87
CA GLU A 49 3.74 10.69 -11.52
C GLU A 49 2.76 10.17 -10.44
N PRO A 50 1.50 10.65 -10.39
CA PRO A 50 0.51 10.19 -9.42
C PRO A 50 0.23 8.67 -9.55
N ASP A 51 0.32 8.13 -10.77
CA ASP A 51 0.24 6.69 -11.03
C ASP A 51 1.48 5.91 -10.60
N ALA A 52 2.64 6.56 -10.45
CA ALA A 52 3.87 5.86 -10.08
C ALA A 52 3.83 5.35 -8.63
N ALA A 53 3.12 6.03 -7.73
CA ALA A 53 2.95 5.56 -6.36
C ALA A 53 2.07 4.29 -6.30
N GLU A 54 0.98 4.27 -7.07
CA GLU A 54 0.07 3.10 -7.15
C GLU A 54 0.71 1.94 -7.93
N ALA A 55 1.39 2.25 -9.04
CA ALA A 55 2.17 1.27 -9.81
C ALA A 55 3.34 0.69 -9.00
N PHE A 56 4.03 1.51 -8.21
CA PHE A 56 5.10 1.06 -7.32
C PHE A 56 4.54 0.19 -6.18
N ALA A 57 3.42 0.58 -5.57
CA ALA A 57 2.74 -0.24 -4.57
C ALA A 57 2.31 -1.60 -5.16
N GLY A 58 1.78 -1.61 -6.39
CA GLY A 58 1.42 -2.83 -7.13
C GLY A 58 2.64 -3.71 -7.44
N LEU A 59 3.76 -3.11 -7.85
CA LEU A 59 5.03 -3.80 -8.09
C LEU A 59 5.57 -4.43 -6.81
N MET A 60 5.59 -3.68 -5.70
CA MET A 60 6.04 -4.18 -4.39
C MET A 60 5.16 -5.32 -3.88
N ALA A 61 3.85 -5.24 -4.07
CA ALA A 61 2.93 -6.32 -3.71
C ALA A 61 3.15 -7.58 -4.55
N ARG A 62 3.56 -7.43 -5.82
CA ARG A 62 3.93 -8.55 -6.68
C ARG A 62 5.25 -9.20 -6.23
N ILE A 63 6.31 -8.40 -6.03
CA ILE A 63 7.61 -8.90 -5.56
C ILE A 63 7.45 -9.70 -4.27
N LYS A 64 6.72 -9.15 -3.29
CA LYS A 64 6.49 -9.83 -2.00
C LYS A 64 5.78 -11.18 -2.15
N ARG A 65 4.82 -11.29 -3.08
CA ARG A 65 4.16 -12.59 -3.36
C ARG A 65 5.12 -13.58 -3.98
N GLU A 66 5.91 -13.14 -4.96
CA GLU A 66 6.90 -13.97 -5.64
C GLU A 66 7.98 -14.46 -4.66
N GLU A 67 8.44 -13.62 -3.74
CA GLU A 67 9.40 -14.01 -2.69
C GLU A 67 8.83 -15.04 -1.70
N ILE A 68 7.57 -14.87 -1.28
CA ILE A 68 6.89 -15.84 -0.40
C ILE A 68 6.81 -17.20 -1.10
N GLU A 69 6.43 -17.20 -2.37
CA GLU A 69 6.28 -18.41 -3.18
C GLU A 69 7.62 -19.08 -3.46
N ALA A 70 8.64 -18.32 -3.86
CA ALA A 70 10.00 -18.82 -4.02
C ALA A 70 10.54 -19.42 -2.71
N GLY A 71 10.28 -18.76 -1.57
CA GLY A 71 10.63 -19.29 -0.26
C GLY A 71 9.89 -20.58 0.10
N ARG A 72 8.61 -20.72 -0.29
CA ARG A 72 7.82 -21.95 -0.11
C ARG A 72 8.41 -23.09 -0.95
N ILE A 73 8.61 -22.86 -2.24
CA ILE A 73 9.18 -23.84 -3.17
C ILE A 73 10.57 -24.26 -2.71
N ASN A 74 11.40 -23.31 -2.28
CA ASN A 74 12.74 -23.60 -1.77
C ASN A 74 12.72 -24.53 -0.56
N ARG A 75 11.79 -24.30 0.39
CA ARG A 75 11.62 -25.21 1.53
C ARG A 75 11.17 -26.60 1.09
N GLU A 76 10.21 -26.69 0.17
CA GLU A 76 9.73 -27.97 -0.37
C GLU A 76 10.83 -28.76 -1.08
N LEU A 77 11.71 -28.06 -1.81
CA LEU A 77 12.87 -28.67 -2.46
C LEU A 77 13.90 -29.16 -1.44
N MET A 78 14.20 -28.38 -0.40
CA MET A 78 15.08 -28.80 0.69
C MET A 78 14.51 -30.00 1.46
N ASP A 79 13.21 -29.99 1.74
CA ASP A 79 12.51 -31.10 2.42
C ASP A 79 12.50 -32.37 1.56
N ALA A 80 12.46 -32.22 0.22
CA ALA A 80 12.62 -33.30 -0.75
C ALA A 80 14.09 -33.74 -0.96
N GLY A 81 15.04 -33.15 -0.24
CA GLY A 81 16.46 -33.52 -0.28
C GLY A 81 17.29 -32.84 -1.37
N TYR A 82 16.73 -31.87 -2.09
CA TYR A 82 17.49 -31.04 -3.04
C TYR A 82 18.19 -29.91 -2.26
N LEU A 83 19.50 -30.06 -2.08
CA LEU A 83 20.36 -29.01 -1.54
C LEU A 83 20.84 -28.11 -2.67
N HIS A 84 20.94 -26.81 -2.40
CA HIS A 84 21.66 -25.90 -3.30
C HIS A 84 23.12 -26.34 -3.33
N GLU A 85 23.62 -26.76 -4.49
CA GLU A 85 25.05 -26.62 -4.73
C GLU A 85 25.35 -25.13 -4.62
N ASP A 86 26.33 -24.78 -3.80
CA ASP A 86 26.76 -23.41 -3.58
C ASP A 86 27.29 -22.86 -4.92
N LEU A 87 26.38 -22.35 -5.75
CA LEU A 87 26.68 -21.72 -7.05
C LEU A 87 27.59 -20.51 -6.86
N SER A 88 27.69 -19.99 -5.63
CA SER A 88 28.69 -19.01 -5.21
C SER A 88 30.12 -19.55 -5.41
N ALA A 89 30.41 -20.77 -4.95
CA ALA A 89 31.72 -21.41 -5.08
C ALA A 89 32.02 -21.80 -6.54
N ALA A 90 31.00 -22.30 -7.27
CA ALA A 90 31.15 -22.65 -8.69
C ALA A 90 31.34 -21.41 -9.59
N ALA A 91 30.62 -20.32 -9.32
CA ALA A 91 30.79 -19.04 -10.02
C ALA A 91 32.13 -18.38 -9.68
N LEU A 92 32.57 -18.42 -8.42
CA LEU A 92 33.88 -17.93 -7.99
C LEU A 92 35.03 -18.73 -8.62
N ALA A 93 34.90 -20.06 -8.71
CA ALA A 93 35.88 -20.92 -9.37
C ALA A 93 35.94 -20.67 -10.90
N ALA A 94 34.79 -20.47 -11.55
CA ALA A 94 34.72 -20.12 -12.97
C ALA A 94 35.30 -18.73 -13.27
N GLN A 95 35.20 -17.79 -12.33
CA GLN A 95 35.81 -16.45 -12.44
C GLN A 95 37.34 -16.52 -12.25
N ALA A 96 37.83 -17.35 -11.33
CA ALA A 96 39.26 -17.53 -11.08
C ALA A 96 40.00 -18.21 -12.25
N GLY A 97 39.35 -19.15 -12.95
CA GLY A 97 39.91 -19.82 -14.12
C GLY A 97 40.01 -18.95 -15.39
N ARG A 98 39.24 -17.85 -15.48
CA ARG A 98 39.31 -16.91 -16.62
C ARG A 98 40.37 -15.82 -16.47
N ASN A 99 40.97 -15.67 -15.28
CA ASN A 99 41.94 -14.63 -14.95
C ASN A 99 43.38 -15.16 -14.84
N GLN A 100 43.68 -16.36 -15.34
CA GLN A 100 45.06 -16.79 -15.51
C GLN A 100 45.57 -16.35 -16.90
N PRO A 101 46.73 -15.65 -16.97
CA PRO A 101 47.31 -15.14 -18.22
C PRO A 101 47.85 -16.26 -19.12
#